data_AF-A0A4Q3LBD1-F1
#
_entry.id   AF-A0A4Q3LBD1-F1
#
_cell.length_a   1.000
_cell.length_b   1.000
_cell.length_c   1.000
_cell.angle_alpha   90.00
_cell.angle_beta   90.00
_cell.angle_gamma   90.00
#
_symmetry.space_group_name_H-M   'P 1'
#
loop_
_entity.id
_entity.type
_entity.pdbx_description
1 polymer ?
#
loop_
_entity_poly.entity_id
_entity_poly.type
_entity_poly.pdbx_seq_one_letter_code
_entity_poly.pdbx_strand_id
1 'polypeptide(L)' 'MNAPLPTAQLRQQLYRDMDPHNLTPLWEVLHALVPPKPNTPCVPALWKYADVRPYLMRAGEVITAEEAVRRVLILENP' A
#
# COMPACT_ATOMS: atom_id res chain seq x y z
N MET A 1 -7.10 47.14 -10.92
CA MET A 1 -7.75 46.03 -11.63
C MET A 1 -6.69 44.98 -11.89
N ASN A 2 -6.57 43.97 -11.03
CA ASN A 2 -5.60 42.90 -11.24
C ASN A 2 -6.15 41.97 -12.33
N ALA A 3 -5.38 41.79 -13.40
CA ALA A 3 -5.71 40.84 -14.44
C ALA A 3 -5.96 39.45 -13.82
N PRO A 4 -6.89 38.65 -14.35
CA PRO A 4 -7.12 37.30 -13.85
C PRO A 4 -5.81 36.52 -13.85
N LEU A 5 -5.57 35.78 -12.76
CA LEU A 5 -4.39 34.94 -12.63
C LEU A 5 -4.33 33.93 -13.78
N PRO A 6 -3.13 33.62 -14.33
CA PRO A 6 -2.93 32.51 -15.24
C PRO A 6 -3.56 31.20 -14.72
N THR A 7 -4.10 30.38 -15.61
CA THR A 7 -4.84 29.14 -15.28
C THR A 7 -4.11 28.22 -14.32
N ALA A 8 -2.78 28.12 -14.41
CA ALA A 8 -1.95 27.33 -13.50
C ALA A 8 -1.99 27.84 -12.04
N GLN A 9 -2.02 29.15 -11.84
CA GLN A 9 -2.09 29.77 -10.51
C GLN A 9 -3.49 29.60 -9.89
N LEU A 10 -4.56 29.70 -10.70
CA LEU A 10 -5.92 29.40 -10.26
C LEU A 10 -6.07 27.94 -9.80
N ARG A 11 -5.42 27.01 -10.52
CA ARG A 11 -5.42 25.59 -10.18
C ARG A 11 -4.73 25.29 -8.84
N GLN A 12 -3.58 25.92 -8.59
CA GLN A 12 -2.89 25.79 -7.30
C GLN A 12 -3.70 26.39 -6.14
N GLN A 13 -4.34 27.54 -6.36
CA GLN A 13 -5.18 28.16 -5.33
C GLN A 13 -6.36 27.24 -4.96
N LEU A 14 -7.04 26.67 -5.96
CA LEU A 14 -8.11 25.70 -5.75
C LEU A 14 -7.66 24.52 -4.87
N TYR A 15 -6.47 23.97 -5.12
CA TYR A 15 -5.96 22.83 -4.33
C TYR A 15 -5.61 23.24 -2.90
N ARG A 16 -5.12 24.46 -2.69
CA ARG A 16 -4.90 25.01 -1.34
C ARG A 16 -6.21 25.21 -0.59
N ASP A 17 -7.25 25.68 -1.26
CA ASP A 17 -8.56 25.91 -0.65
C ASP A 17 -9.26 24.59 -0.30
N MET A 18 -8.94 23.50 -1.01
CA MET A 18 -9.44 22.14 -0.74
C MET A 18 -8.80 21.46 0.47
N ASP A 19 -7.54 21.76 0.76
CA ASP A 19 -6.72 21.07 1.77
C ASP A 19 -7.33 21.09 3.19
N PRO A 20 -7.83 22.23 3.72
CA PRO A 20 -8.47 22.28 5.05
C PRO A 20 -9.75 21.45 5.16
N HIS A 21 -10.36 21.09 4.03
CA HIS A 21 -11.59 20.31 3.96
C HIS A 21 -11.34 18.81 3.74
N ASN A 22 -10.08 18.37 3.73
CA ASN A 22 -9.68 17.00 3.38
C ASN A 22 -10.17 16.57 1.98
N LEU A 23 -10.31 17.53 1.06
CA LEU A 23 -10.72 17.26 -0.31
C LEU A 23 -9.48 16.99 -1.15
N THR A 24 -9.42 15.82 -1.79
CA THR A 24 -8.35 15.47 -2.74
C THR A 24 -8.92 15.44 -4.15
N PRO A 25 -8.31 16.14 -5.13
CA PRO A 25 -8.78 16.15 -6.50
C PRO A 25 -8.60 14.77 -7.16
N LEU A 26 -9.70 14.06 -7.38
CA LEU A 26 -9.69 12.71 -7.96
C LEU A 26 -8.96 12.64 -9.32
N TRP A 27 -9.05 13.68 -10.16
CA TRP A 27 -8.40 13.71 -11.48
C TRP A 27 -6.87 13.74 -11.43
N GLU A 28 -6.25 14.11 -10.30
CA GLU A 28 -4.80 14.04 -10.12
C GLU A 28 -4.35 12.61 -9.76
N VAL A 29 -5.26 11.76 -9.25
CA VAL A 29 -4.95 10.40 -8.76
C VAL A 29 -5.72 9.29 -9.50
N LEU A 30 -6.55 9.65 -10.48
CA LEU A 30 -7.43 8.72 -11.21
C LEU A 30 -6.65 7.58 -11.85
N HIS A 31 -5.46 7.88 -12.39
CA HIS A 31 -4.59 6.91 -13.05
C HIS A 31 -4.12 5.79 -12.11
N ALA A 32 -3.97 6.10 -10.83
CA ALA A 32 -3.58 5.14 -9.81
C ALA A 32 -4.78 4.33 -9.28
N LEU A 33 -5.96 4.94 -9.21
CA LEU A 33 -7.18 4.32 -8.67
C LEU A 33 -7.92 3.45 -9.70
N VAL A 34 -7.84 3.79 -10.98
CA VAL A 34 -8.54 3.09 -12.07
C VAL A 34 -7.55 2.80 -13.20
N PRO A 35 -6.63 1.85 -13.01
CA PRO A 35 -5.70 1.49 -14.07
C PRO A 35 -6.44 0.78 -15.22
N PRO A 36 -6.01 0.96 -16.48
CA PRO A 36 -6.67 0.33 -17.63
C PRO A 36 -6.57 -1.20 -17.64
N LYS A 37 -5.66 -1.76 -16.84
CA LYS A 37 -5.49 -3.19 -16.59
C LYS A 37 -5.21 -3.40 -15.10
N PRO A 38 -5.48 -4.59 -14.54
CA PRO A 38 -5.10 -4.90 -13.17
C PRO A 38 -3.62 -4.62 -12.93
N ASN A 39 -3.35 -3.76 -11.94
CA ASN A 39 -2.00 -3.45 -11.48
C ASN A 39 -1.90 -3.89 -10.02
N THR A 40 -1.53 -5.15 -9.80
CA THR A 40 -1.39 -5.71 -8.46
C THR A 40 0.01 -5.41 -7.91
N PRO A 41 0.15 -5.01 -6.63
CA PRO A 41 1.44 -4.94 -5.99
C PRO A 41 2.04 -6.35 -5.79
N CYS A 42 1.22 -7.41 -5.85
CA CYS A 42 1.70 -8.75 -5.60
C CYS A 42 2.61 -9.26 -6.73
N VAL A 43 3.79 -9.74 -6.38
CA VAL A 43 4.74 -10.37 -7.32
C VAL A 43 4.64 -11.90 -7.30
N PRO A 44 4.89 -12.59 -8.42
CA PRO A 44 5.04 -14.04 -8.40
C PRO A 44 6.19 -14.44 -7.47
N ALA A 45 5.88 -15.28 -6.49
CA ALA A 45 6.84 -15.72 -5.48
C ALA A 45 6.77 -17.23 -5.27
N LEU A 46 7.91 -17.83 -4.94
CA LEU A 46 8.06 -19.26 -4.70
C LEU A 46 8.72 -19.48 -3.34
N TRP A 47 8.02 -20.20 -2.47
CA TRP A 47 8.56 -20.70 -1.22
C TRP A 47 8.79 -22.19 -1.32
N LYS A 48 10.07 -22.60 -1.41
CA LYS A 48 10.40 -24.03 -1.38
C LYS A 48 10.29 -24.52 0.05
N TYR A 49 9.60 -25.64 0.24
CA TYR A 49 9.43 -26.23 1.58
C TYR A 49 10.77 -26.49 2.28
N ALA A 50 11.80 -26.91 1.53
CA ALA A 50 13.14 -27.13 2.07
C ALA A 50 13.76 -25.88 2.72
N ASP A 51 13.47 -24.69 2.16
CA ASP A 51 14.01 -23.42 2.65
C ASP A 51 13.22 -22.92 3.88
N VAL A 52 11.91 -23.17 3.92
CA VAL A 52 11.03 -22.71 5.02
C VAL A 52 11.03 -23.68 6.22
N ARG A 53 11.21 -24.98 5.99
CA ARG A 53 11.13 -26.03 7.02
C ARG A 53 12.02 -25.76 8.24
N PRO A 54 13.29 -25.33 8.13
CA PRO A 54 14.11 -25.06 9.30
C PRO A 54 13.49 -24.01 10.26
N TYR A 55 12.81 -23.00 9.72
CA TYR A 55 12.14 -21.98 10.52
C TYR A 55 10.89 -22.51 11.20
N LEU A 56 10.12 -23.37 10.53
CA LEU A 56 8.97 -24.04 11.12
C LEU A 56 9.37 -24.91 12.31
N MET A 57 10.44 -25.71 12.16
CA MET A 57 10.93 -26.57 13.24
C MET A 57 11.43 -25.75 14.42
N ARG A 58 12.25 -24.72 14.17
CA ARG A 58 12.77 -23.83 15.22
C ARG A 58 11.67 -23.06 15.94
N ALA A 59 10.67 -22.57 15.22
CA ALA A 59 9.49 -21.93 15.82
C ALA A 59 8.73 -22.90 16.74
N GLY A 60 8.72 -24.20 16.40
CA GLY A 60 8.20 -25.27 17.25
C GLY A 60 8.90 -25.39 18.59
N GLU A 61 10.22 -25.16 18.63
CA GLU A 61 11.07 -25.30 19.81
C GLU A 61 11.04 -24.07 20.71
N VAL A 62 11.02 -22.86 20.13
CA VAL A 62 11.21 -21.61 20.90
C VAL A 62 9.92 -20.88 21.27
N ILE A 63 8.80 -21.20 20.61
CA ILE A 63 7.50 -20.57 20.89
C ILE A 63 6.67 -21.56 21.70
N THR A 64 6.20 -21.15 22.86
CA THR A 64 5.36 -21.97 23.74
C THR A 64 3.91 -22.03 23.24
N ALA A 65 3.08 -22.86 23.87
CA ALA A 65 1.64 -22.90 23.57
C ALA A 65 0.90 -21.67 24.14
N GLU A 66 1.45 -21.05 25.19
CA GLU A 66 0.86 -19.88 25.85
C GLU A 66 1.06 -18.61 25.04
N GLU A 67 2.23 -18.46 24.40
CA GLU A 67 2.56 -17.28 23.57
C GLU A 67 1.77 -17.22 22.26
N ALA A 68 1.24 -18.34 21.77
CA ALA A 68 0.61 -18.40 20.45
C ALA A 68 -0.71 -19.19 20.47
N VAL A 69 -1.82 -18.47 20.30
CA VAL A 69 -3.14 -19.06 20.02
C VAL A 69 -3.11 -19.91 18.75
N ARG A 70 -2.32 -19.49 17.75
CA ARG A 70 -1.98 -20.28 16.55
C ARG A 70 -0.52 -20.07 16.18
N ARG A 71 0.23 -21.15 16.06
CA ARG A 71 1.65 -21.12 15.66
C ARG A 71 1.76 -21.34 14.15
N VAL A 72 1.72 -20.23 13.40
CA VAL A 72 1.76 -20.23 11.93
C VAL A 72 2.82 -19.24 11.45
N LEU A 73 3.42 -19.52 10.29
CA LEU A 73 4.25 -18.55 9.56
C LEU A 73 3.45 -18.03 8.36
N ILE A 74 3.38 -16.71 8.21
CA ILE A 74 2.75 -16.06 7.07
C ILE A 74 3.77 -15.97 5.93
N LEU A 75 3.36 -16.34 4.72
CA LEU A 75 4.15 -16.11 3.51
C LEU A 75 3.80 -14.74 2.96
N GLU A 76 4.61 -13.74 3.29
CA GLU A 76 4.40 -12.38 2.83
C GLU A 76 4.87 -12.22 1.39
N ASN A 77 3.98 -11.74 0.53
CA ASN A 77 4.30 -11.45 -0.86
C ASN A 77 5.26 -10.25 -0.93
N PRO A 78 6.44 -10.36 -1.60
CA PRO A 78 7.45 -9.30 -1.65
C PRO A 78 6.99 -7.99 -2.30
#